data_AF-A0A962RQ30-F1
#
_entry.id   AF-A0A962RQ30-F1
#
_cell.length_a   1.000
_cell.length_b   1.000
_cell.length_c   1.000
_cell.angle_alpha   90.00
_cell.angle_beta   90.00
_cell.angle_gamma   90.00
#
_symmetry.space_group_name_H-M   'P 1'
#
loop_
_entity.id
_entity.type
_entity.pdbx_description
1 polymer ?
#
loop_
_entity_poly.entity_id
_entity_poly.type
_entity_poly.pdbx_seq_one_letter_code
_entity_poly.pdbx_strand_id
1 'polypeptide(L)' 'MAGEFDAARQSIADALTRADGDPAMSADVMEGALLNTLLTHMARTRSRKDLASLIEFQLESVGEDEFVITRGC' A
#
# COMPACT_ATOMS: atom_id res chain seq x y z
N MET A 1 5.00 -0.45 -16.40
CA MET A 1 5.47 -1.06 -15.14
C MET A 1 5.93 -0.03 -14.13
N ALA A 2 6.36 1.19 -14.50
CA ALA A 2 6.61 2.28 -13.54
C ALA A 2 5.37 3.18 -13.29
N GLY A 3 4.63 3.53 -14.36
CA GLY A 3 3.53 4.50 -14.26
C GLY A 3 2.35 4.06 -13.39
N GLU A 4 2.05 2.77 -13.33
CA GLU A 4 0.94 2.27 -12.51
C GLU A 4 1.25 2.37 -11.01
N PHE A 5 2.50 2.11 -10.62
CA PHE A 5 2.96 2.27 -9.24
C PHE A 5 3.02 3.74 -8.84
N ASP A 6 3.52 4.61 -9.74
CA ASP A 6 3.55 6.05 -9.48
C ASP A 6 2.15 6.64 -9.32
N ALA A 7 1.20 6.23 -10.17
CA ALA A 7 -0.20 6.64 -10.07
C ALA A 7 -0.85 6.15 -8.77
N ALA A 8 -0.56 4.91 -8.35
CA ALA A 8 -1.04 4.36 -7.08
C ALA A 8 -0.45 5.11 -5.87
N ARG A 9 0.85 5.38 -5.87
CA ARG A 9 1.53 6.16 -4.83
C ARG A 9 0.94 7.56 -4.71
N GLN A 10 0.73 8.24 -5.83
CA GLN A 10 0.13 9.58 -5.83
C GLN A 10 -1.30 9.53 -5.27
N SER A 11 -2.10 8.54 -5.67
CA SER A 11 -3.48 8.39 -5.18
C SER A 11 -3.53 8.20 -3.67
N ILE A 12 -2.59 7.44 -3.10
CA ILE A 12 -2.46 7.26 -1.64
C ILE A 12 -2.03 8.58 -0.99
N ALA A 13 -0.98 9.23 -1.49
CA ALA A 13 -0.49 10.50 -0.93
C ALA A 13 -1.57 11.59 -0.91
N ASP A 14 -2.37 11.69 -1.97
CA ASP A 14 -3.49 12.63 -2.06
C ASP A 14 -4.57 12.32 -1.02
N ALA A 15 -4.88 11.03 -0.82
CA ALA A 15 -5.88 10.61 0.17
C ALA A 15 -5.43 10.92 1.61
N LEU A 16 -4.15 10.69 1.92
CA LEU A 16 -3.57 11.01 3.24
C LEU A 16 -3.51 12.52 3.48
N THR A 17 -3.07 13.29 2.48
CA THR A 17 -3.04 14.76 2.56
C THR A 17 -4.45 15.33 2.82
N ARG A 18 -5.49 14.75 2.19
CA ARG A 18 -6.88 15.14 2.46
C ARG A 18 -7.31 14.80 3.88
N ALA A 19 -6.90 13.64 4.41
CA ALA A 19 -7.21 13.24 5.78
C ALA A 19 -6.53 14.15 6.81
N ASP A 20 -5.29 14.58 6.58
CA ASP A 20 -4.59 15.51 7.46
C ASP A 20 -5.19 16.93 7.44
N GLY A 21 -5.79 17.32 6.32
CA GLY A 21 -6.45 18.62 6.16
C GLY A 21 -7.84 18.72 6.78
N ASP A 22 -8.45 17.60 7.19
CA ASP A 22 -9.80 17.57 7.74
C ASP A 22 -9.76 17.20 9.24
N PRO A 23 -10.21 18.08 10.16
CA PRO A 23 -10.18 17.81 11.60
C PRO A 23 -11.06 16.64 12.04
N ALA A 24 -11.96 16.15 11.18
CA ALA A 24 -12.78 14.96 11.44
C ALA A 24 -12.13 13.66 10.91
N MET A 25 -10.95 13.74 10.31
CA MET A 25 -10.24 12.61 9.72
C MET A 25 -8.88 12.38 10.41
N SER A 26 -8.34 11.18 10.22
CA SER A 26 -7.02 10.79 10.72
C SER A 26 -6.32 10.02 9.60
N ALA A 27 -5.05 10.37 9.33
CA ALA A 27 -4.24 9.66 8.36
C ALA A 27 -4.15 8.16 8.67
N ASP A 28 -3.88 7.77 9.91
CA ASP A 28 -3.82 6.36 10.33
C ASP A 28 -5.12 5.60 10.04
N VAL A 29 -6.27 6.23 10.31
CA VAL A 29 -7.59 5.64 10.02
C VAL A 29 -7.82 5.57 8.51
N MET A 30 -7.35 6.56 7.75
CA MET A 30 -7.42 6.58 6.29
C MET A 30 -6.57 5.47 5.67
N GLU A 31 -5.36 5.20 6.17
CA GLU A 31 -4.51 4.09 5.71
C GLU A 31 -5.24 2.75 5.85
N GLY A 32 -5.83 2.50 7.02
CA GLY A 32 -6.63 1.30 7.27
C GLY A 32 -7.85 1.21 6.35
N ALA A 33 -8.54 2.33 6.11
CA ALA A 33 -9.69 2.38 5.22
C ALA A 33 -9.32 2.12 3.75
N LEU A 34 -8.20 2.66 3.27
CA LEU A 34 -7.67 2.42 1.93
C LEU A 34 -7.34 0.94 1.72
N LEU A 35 -6.60 0.35 2.67
CA LEU A 35 -6.26 -1.08 2.61
C LEU A 35 -7.52 -1.95 2.59
N ASN A 36 -8.47 -1.73 3.51
CA ASN A 36 -9.70 -2.51 3.57
C ASN A 36 -10.55 -2.38 2.28
N THR A 37 -10.59 -1.18 1.70
CA THR A 37 -11.32 -0.91 0.45
C THR A 37 -10.69 -1.67 -0.72
N LEU A 38 -9.37 -1.66 -0.83
CA LEU A 38 -8.64 -2.41 -1.85
C LEU A 38 -8.85 -3.92 -1.68
N LEU A 39 -8.69 -4.44 -0.45
CA LEU A 39 -8.91 -5.86 -0.16
C LEU A 39 -10.33 -6.31 -0.49
N THR A 40 -11.33 -5.48 -0.18
CA THR A 40 -12.73 -5.73 -0.53
C THR A 40 -12.93 -5.82 -2.06
N HIS A 41 -12.24 -4.97 -2.82
CA HIS A 41 -12.28 -5.04 -4.28
C HIS A 41 -11.64 -6.33 -4.80
N MET A 42 -10.48 -6.70 -4.28
CA MET A 42 -9.74 -7.89 -4.71
C MET A 42 -10.42 -9.21 -4.30
N ALA A 43 -11.11 -9.22 -3.17
CA ALA A 43 -11.88 -10.38 -2.68
C ALA A 43 -13.03 -10.80 -3.62
N ARG A 44 -13.40 -9.94 -4.58
CA ARG A 44 -14.39 -10.29 -5.61
C ARG A 44 -13.90 -11.33 -6.62
N THR A 45 -12.58 -11.41 -6.82
CA THR A 45 -11.97 -12.25 -7.87
C THR A 45 -10.90 -13.20 -7.34
N ARG A 46 -10.53 -13.07 -6.06
CA ARG A 46 -9.48 -13.87 -5.41
C ARG A 46 -9.99 -14.53 -4.15
N SER A 47 -9.46 -15.71 -3.83
CA SER A 47 -9.76 -16.36 -2.56
C SER A 47 -9.04 -15.65 -1.41
N ARG A 48 -9.54 -15.82 -0.18
CA ARG A 48 -8.87 -15.33 1.02
C ARG A 48 -7.42 -15.83 1.13
N LYS A 49 -7.16 -17.09 0.75
CA LYS A 49 -5.83 -17.68 0.79
C LYS A 49 -4.89 -16.97 -0.17
N ASP A 50 -5.34 -16.71 -1.39
CA ASP A 50 -4.53 -16.01 -2.41
C ASP A 50 -4.24 -14.56 -2.00
N LEU A 51 -5.20 -13.89 -1.36
CA LEU A 51 -4.99 -12.54 -0.82
C LEU A 51 -3.97 -12.53 0.31
N ALA A 52 -4.04 -13.49 1.24
CA ALA A 52 -3.08 -13.60 2.33
C ALA A 52 -1.65 -13.80 1.79
N SER A 53 -1.46 -14.76 0.87
CA SER A 53 -0.15 -15.01 0.27
C SER A 53 0.37 -13.82 -0.56
N LEU A 54 -0.52 -13.07 -1.22
CA LEU A 54 -0.13 -11.84 -1.91
C LEU A 54 0.38 -10.78 -0.92
N ILE A 55 -0.34 -10.56 0.18
CA ILE A 55 0.04 -9.55 1.18
C ILE A 55 1.38 -9.92 1.81
N GLU A 56 1.56 -11.20 2.17
CA GLU A 56 2.83 -11.72 2.70
C GLU A 56 3.99 -11.42 1.73
N PHE A 57 3.83 -11.77 0.46
CA PHE A 57 4.83 -11.48 -0.57
C PHE A 57 5.14 -9.98 -0.72
N GLN A 58 4.13 -9.12 -0.68
CA GLN A 58 4.34 -7.67 -0.79
C GLN A 58 5.05 -7.11 0.46
N LEU A 59 4.72 -7.60 1.66
CA LEU A 59 5.40 -7.20 2.90
C LEU A 59 6.87 -7.61 2.90
N GLU A 60 7.19 -8.80 2.40
CA GLU A 60 8.58 -9.24 2.20
C GLU A 60 9.32 -8.29 1.26
N SER A 61 8.70 -7.91 0.13
CA SER A 61 9.33 -6.98 -0.82
C SER A 61 9.57 -5.56 -0.28
N VAL A 62 8.68 -5.06 0.59
CA VAL A 62 8.85 -3.74 1.23
C VAL A 62 10.00 -3.75 2.26
N GLY A 63 10.23 -4.89 2.91
CA GLY A 63 11.34 -5.05 3.87
C GLY A 63 12.72 -5.21 3.22
N GLU A 64 12.78 -5.63 1.95
CA GLU A 64 14.04 -5.87 1.23
C GLU A 64 14.66 -4.61 0.58
N ASP A 65 13.91 -3.50 0.47
CA ASP A 65 14.42 -2.23 -0.05
C ASP A 65 15.27 -1.43 0.97
N GLU A 66 15.34 -1.87 2.24
CA GLU A 66 16.24 -1.30 3.26
C GLU A 66 17.56 -2.12 3.33
N PHE A 67 18.66 -1.54 2.84
CA PHE A 67 20.06 -2.04 2.84
C PHE A 67 20.53 -2.94 1.67
N VAL A 68 20.66 -2.33 0.49
CA VAL A 68 21.80 -2.64 -0.39
C VAL A 68 22.81 -1.49 -0.33
N ILE A 69 23.59 -1.43 0.76
CA ILE A 69 24.89 -0.77 0.72
C ILE A 69 25.78 -1.68 -0.12
N THR A 70 25.89 -1.43 -1.42
CA THR A 70 26.98 -1.97 -2.24
C THR A 70 28.31 -1.36 -1.78
N ARG A 71 28.84 -1.83 -0.65
CA ARG A 71 30.26 -1.68 -0.34
C ARG A 71 31.03 -2.69 -1.19
N GLY A 72 31.64 -2.19 -2.26
CA GLY A 72 32.74 -2.87 -2.94
C GLY A 72 32.46 -3.21 -4.39
N CYS A 73 32.61 -2.22 -5.27
CA CYS A 73 33.26 -2.33 -6.57
C CYS A 73 33.98 -1.01 -6.84
#